data_AF-A0A212K9G2-F1
#
_entry.id   AF-A0A212K9G2-F1
#
_cell.length_a   1.000
_cell.length_b   1.000
_cell.length_c   1.000
_cell.angle_alpha   90.00
_cell.angle_beta   90.00
_cell.angle_gamma   90.00
#
_symmetry.space_group_name_H-M   'P 1'
#
loop_
_entity.id
_entity.type
_entity.pdbx_description
1 polymer ?
#
loop_
_entity_poly.entity_id
_entity_poly.type
_entity_poly.pdbx_seq_one_letter_code
_entity_poly.pdbx_strand_id
1 'polypeptide(L)' 'MNKKKEIASVISFILCILPSPIMFFFVVDGFAYVHKDLNTFFSILITLLVGFIGLYVTYLSLKYIIYFIIK' A
#
# COMPACT_ATOMS: atom_id res chain seq x y z
N MET A 1 -22.67 -9.35 10.00
CA MET A 1 -21.79 -8.57 9.10
C MET A 1 -22.21 -8.89 7.66
N ASN A 2 -22.39 -7.89 6.79
CA ASN A 2 -22.99 -8.09 5.46
C ASN A 2 -21.99 -8.83 4.56
N LYS A 3 -22.30 -10.05 4.07
CA LYS A 3 -21.37 -10.90 3.29
C LYS A 3 -20.68 -10.16 2.14
N LYS A 4 -21.39 -9.23 1.48
CA LYS A 4 -20.86 -8.36 0.43
C LYS A 4 -19.70 -7.47 0.89
N LYS A 5 -19.73 -6.94 2.12
CA LYS A 5 -18.64 -6.11 2.69
C LYS A 5 -17.40 -6.94 2.98
N GLU A 6 -17.56 -8.19 3.40
CA GLU A 6 -16.46 -9.09 3.71
C GLU A 6 -15.72 -9.49 2.43
N ILE A 7 -16.46 -9.88 1.40
CA ILE A 7 -15.91 -10.19 0.07
C ILE A 7 -15.16 -8.99 -0.53
N ALA A 8 -15.75 -7.79 -0.46
CA ALA A 8 -15.08 -6.58 -0.92
C ALA A 8 -13.77 -6.30 -0.17
N SER A 9 -13.74 -6.57 1.14
CA SER A 9 -12.54 -6.42 1.98
C SER A 9 -11.44 -7.39 1.55
N VAL A 10 -11.77 -8.66 1.34
CA VAL A 10 -10.81 -9.71 0.96
C VAL A 10 -10.22 -9.44 -0.43
N ILE A 11 -11.07 -9.10 -1.40
CA ILE A 11 -10.63 -8.78 -2.77
C ILE A 11 -9.69 -7.57 -2.76
N SER A 12 -10.04 -6.52 -2.02
CA SER A 12 -9.21 -5.32 -1.89
C SER A 12 -7.85 -5.60 -1.25
N PHE A 13 -7.83 -6.48 -0.24
CA PHE A 13 -6.61 -6.88 0.44
C PHE A 13 -5.66 -7.64 -0.49
N ILE A 14 -6.19 -8.61 -1.25
CA ILE A 14 -5.42 -9.37 -2.24
C ILE A 14 -4.86 -8.44 -3.32
N LEU A 15 -5.69 -7.54 -3.86
CA LEU A 15 -5.27 -6.57 -4.87
C LEU A 15 -4.21 -5.58 -4.36
N CYS A 16 -4.21 -5.21 -3.08
CA CYS A 16 -3.17 -4.35 -2.50
C CYS A 16 -1.85 -5.10 -2.26
N ILE A 17 -1.91 -6.36 -1.83
CA ILE A 17 -0.70 -7.13 -1.49
C ILE A 17 0.05 -7.56 -2.74
N LEU A 18 -0.65 -7.95 -3.81
CA LEU A 18 -0.04 -8.48 -5.02
C LEU A 18 1.03 -7.54 -5.64
N PRO A 19 0.79 -6.22 -5.80
CA PRO A 19 1.78 -5.28 -6.30
C PRO A 19 2.65 -4.63 -5.20
N SER A 20 2.35 -4.87 -3.91
CA SER A 20 3.04 -4.21 -2.79
C SER A 20 4.58 -4.34 -2.80
N PRO A 21 5.19 -5.48 -3.19
CA PRO A 21 6.65 -5.59 -3.20
C PRO A 21 7.26 -4.69 -4.28
N ILE A 22 6.60 -4.57 -5.44
CA ILE A 22 7.07 -3.78 -6.57
C ILE A 22 7.04 -2.29 -6.19
N MET A 23 5.95 -1.81 -5.60
CA MET A 23 5.87 -0.43 -5.12
C MET A 23 6.91 -0.12 -4.05
N PHE A 24 7.19 -1.08 -3.15
CA PHE A 24 8.22 -0.90 -2.13
C PHE A 24 9.60 -0.67 -2.73
N PHE A 25 10.01 -1.46 -3.75
CA PHE A 25 11.28 -1.26 -4.44
C PHE A 25 11.41 0.12 -5.07
N PHE A 26 10.37 0.61 -5.75
CA PHE A 26 10.39 1.95 -6.36
C PHE A 26 10.49 3.07 -5.34
N VAL A 27 9.81 2.96 -4.19
CA VAL A 27 9.88 3.98 -3.14
C VAL A 27 11.28 3.99 -2.51
N VAL A 28 11.89 2.82 -2.25
CA VAL A 28 13.24 2.75 -1.67
C VAL A 28 14.26 3.36 -2.62
N ASP A 29 14.20 3.00 -3.91
CA ASP A 29 15.13 3.49 -4.92
C ASP A 29 14.99 5.01 -5.12
N GLY A 30 13.76 5.51 -5.22
CA GLY A 30 13.49 6.94 -5.31
C GLY A 30 13.95 7.72 -4.08
N PHE A 31 13.75 7.17 -2.88
CA PHE A 31 14.18 7.83 -1.63
C PHE A 31 15.70 7.83 -1.49
N ALA A 32 16.38 6.73 -1.86
CA ALA A 32 17.84 6.66 -1.91
C ALA A 32 18.45 7.60 -2.96
N TYR A 33 17.77 7.79 -4.10
CA TYR A 33 18.20 8.72 -5.15
C TYR A 33 18.12 10.18 -4.69
N VAL A 34 17.02 10.55 -4.03
CA VAL A 34 16.76 11.93 -3.55
C VAL A 34 17.61 12.28 -2.33
N HIS A 35 17.83 11.31 -1.44
CA HIS A 35 18.53 11.51 -0.18
C HIS A 35 19.81 10.67 -0.10
N LYS A 36 20.79 11.04 -0.93
CA LYS A 36 22.14 10.44 -0.92
C LYS A 36 22.89 10.64 0.41
N ASP A 37 22.52 11.65 1.20
CA ASP A 37 23.17 12.01 2.46
C ASP A 37 22.52 11.39 3.70
N LEU A 38 21.37 10.71 3.57
CA LEU A 38 20.69 10.06 4.70
C LEU A 38 21.26 8.65 4.91
N ASN A 39 21.53 8.31 6.17
CA ASN A 39 21.91 6.95 6.56
C ASN A 39 20.88 5.95 6.01
N THR A 40 21.38 4.89 5.37
CA THR A 40 20.57 3.84 4.70
C THR A 40 19.48 3.29 5.60
N PHE A 41 19.76 3.14 6.90
CA PHE A 41 18.80 2.71 7.90
C PHE A 41 17.58 3.64 8.04
N PHE A 42 17.82 4.95 8.05
CA PHE A 42 16.78 5.96 8.14
C PHE A 42 15.94 6.02 6.85
N SER A 43 16.61 5.87 5.72
CA SER A 43 16.00 5.79 4.39
C SER A 43 15.00 4.62 4.27
N ILE A 44 15.39 3.44 4.75
CA ILE A 44 14.54 2.24 4.81
C ILE A 44 13.36 2.46 5.77
N LEU A 45 13.61 3.06 6.94
CA LEU A 45 12.56 3.31 7.94
C LEU A 45 11.47 4.23 7.38
N ILE A 46 11.86 5.36 6.77
CA ILE A 46 10.92 6.31 6.18
C ILE A 46 10.17 5.65 5.03
N THR A 47 10.87 4.90 4.18
CA THR A 47 10.25 4.19 3.06
C THR A 47 9.21 3.16 3.53
N LEU A 48 9.52 2.38 4.57
CA LEU A 48 8.56 1.47 5.19
C LEU A 48 7.32 2.23 5.68
N LEU A 49 7.51 3.33 6.39
CA LEU A 49 6.43 4.12 6.96
C LEU A 49 5.51 4.69 5.86
N VAL A 50 6.11 5.32 4.84
CA VAL A 50 5.39 5.87 3.68
C VAL A 50 4.69 4.77 2.88
N GLY A 51 5.36 3.64 2.65
CA GLY A 51 4.80 2.49 1.95
C GLY A 51 3.60 1.88 2.69
N PHE A 52 3.69 1.73 4.01
CA PHE A 52 2.58 1.22 4.83
C PHE A 52 1.37 2.16 4.81
N ILE A 53 1.59 3.47 4.93
CA ILE A 53 0.51 4.46 4.84
C ILE A 53 -0.14 4.41 3.45
N GLY A 54 0.67 4.39 2.39
CA GLY A 54 0.19 4.31 1.01
C GLY A 54 -0.65 3.06 0.76
N LEU A 55 -0.19 1.89 1.20
CA LEU A 55 -0.94 0.63 1.10
C LEU A 55 -2.25 0.67 1.88
N TYR A 56 -2.25 1.27 3.07
CA TYR A 56 -3.45 1.39 3.90
C TYR A 56 -4.51 2.29 3.28
N VAL A 57 -4.11 3.47 2.78
CA VAL A 57 -5.00 4.40 2.09
C VAL A 57 -5.56 3.75 0.82
N THR A 58 -4.69 3.12 0.02
CA THR A 58 -5.09 2.41 -1.20
C THR A 58 -6.08 1.29 -0.90
N TYR A 59 -5.85 0.51 0.15
CA TYR A 59 -6.76 -0.55 0.60
C TYR A 59 -8.13 -0.01 0.97
N LEU A 60 -8.19 1.08 1.73
CA LEU A 60 -9.46 1.72 2.08
C LEU A 60 -10.19 2.19 0.82
N SER A 61 -9.51 2.91 -0.07
CA SER A 61 -10.10 3.39 -1.33
C SER A 61 -10.63 2.24 -2.18
N LEU A 62 -9.85 1.17 -2.36
CA LEU A 62 -10.28 -0.03 -3.12
C LEU A 62 -11.48 -0.71 -2.46
N LYS A 63 -11.48 -0.82 -1.13
CA LYS A 63 -12.59 -1.42 -0.38
C LYS A 63 -13.90 -0.67 -0.61
N TYR A 64 -13.88 0.66 -0.64
CA TYR A 64 -15.05 1.45 -0.95
C TYR A 64 -15.50 1.30 -2.41
N ILE A 65 -14.57 1.29 -3.36
CA ILE A 65 -14.87 1.10 -4.79
C ILE A 65 -15.48 -0.28 -5.06
N ILE A 66 -14.83 -1.34 -4.58
CA ILE A 66 -15.30 -2.72 -4.77
C ILE A 66 -16.64 -2.93 -4.07
N TYR A 67 -16.83 -2.37 -2.86
CA TYR A 67 -18.13 -2.40 -2.20
C TYR A 67 -19.21 -1.68 -3.02
N PHE A 68 -18.89 -0.54 -3.65
CA PHE A 68 -19.82 0.17 -4.52
C PHE A 68 -20.18 -0.62 -5.77
N ILE A 69 -19.23 -1.35 -6.36
CA ILE A 69 -19.47 -2.23 -7.53
C ILE A 69 -20.33 -3.44 -7.15
N ILE A 70 -20.12 -4.04 -5.97
CA ILE A 70 -20.83 -5.26 -5.53
C ILE A 70 -22.20 -4.94 -4.91
N LYS A 71 -22.43 -3.68 -4.50
CA LYS A 71 -23.67 -3.24 -3.85
C LYS A 71 -24.87 -3.46 -4.76
#